data_AF-A0A7J2Z167-F1
#
_entry.id   AF-A0A7J2Z167-F1
#
_cell.length_a   1.000
_cell.length_b   1.000
_cell.length_c   1.000
_cell.angle_alpha   90.00
_cell.angle_beta   90.00
_cell.angle_gamma   90.00
#
_symmetry.space_group_name_H-M   'P 1'
#
loop_
_entity.id
_entity.type
_entity.pdbx_description
1 polymer ?
#
loop_
_entity_poly.entity_id
_entity_poly.type
_entity_poly.pdbx_seq_one_letter_code
_entity_poly.pdbx_strand_id
1 'polypeptide(L)' 'MGVIMYKCGNCGKEIEEIGNFVRCPYCAWRIFYKAPLPVARKVKTD' A
#
# COMPACT_ATOMS: atom_id res chain seq x y z
N MET A 1 -7.62 -14.92 2.03
CA MET A 1 -7.26 -13.87 3.00
C MET A 1 -6.37 -12.87 2.26
N GLY A 2 -6.88 -11.68 1.95
CA GLY A 2 -6.13 -10.68 1.20
C GLY A 2 -5.30 -9.82 2.15
N VAL A 3 -3.97 -9.97 2.11
CA VAL A 3 -3.04 -9.11 2.85
C VAL A 3 -3.11 -7.71 2.23
N ILE A 4 -3.46 -6.69 3.02
CA ILE A 4 -3.54 -5.31 2.54
C ILE A 4 -2.14 -4.72 2.63
N MET A 5 -1.42 -4.66 1.51
CA MET A 5 -0.12 -4.01 1.46
C MET A 5 -0.28 -2.50 1.30
N TYR A 6 0.53 -1.74 2.02
CA TYR A 6 0.65 -0.29 1.92
C TYR A 6 2.02 0.07 1.37
N LYS A 7 2.06 0.99 0.40
CA LYS A 7 3.29 1.50 -0.19
C LYS A 7 3.56 2.90 0.31
N CYS A 8 4.75 3.16 0.86
CA CYS A 8 5.15 4.50 1.25
C CYS A 8 5.29 5.40 0.01
N GLY A 9 4.66 6.58 0.03
CA GLY A 9 4.71 7.52 -1.09
C GLY A 9 6.07 8.17 -1.34
N ASN A 10 6.99 8.13 -0.37
CA ASN A 10 8.31 8.74 -0.49
C ASN A 10 9.40 7.70 -0.84
N CYS A 11 9.58 6.68 0.00
CA CYS A 11 10.63 5.67 -0.21
C CYS A 11 10.19 4.49 -1.10
N GLY A 12 8.90 4.40 -1.44
CA GLY A 12 8.36 3.32 -2.28
C GLY A 12 8.32 1.94 -1.63
N LYS A 13 8.75 1.80 -0.36
CA LYS A 13 8.75 0.52 0.35
C LYS A 13 7.34 0.07 0.71
N GLU A 14 7.12 -1.23 0.63
CA GLU A 14 5.88 -1.90 0.95
C GLU A 14 5.90 -2.36 2.41
N ILE A 15 4.77 -2.18 3.10
CA ILE A 15 4.55 -2.58 4.48
C ILE A 15 3.17 -3.20 4.59
N GLU A 16 3.08 -4.34 5.25
CA GLU A 16 1.85 -5.10 5.40
C GLU A 16 0.96 -4.54 6.52
N GLU A 17 1.57 -3.96 7.55
CA GLU A 17 0.86 -3.40 8.70
C GLU A 17 1.36 -1.99 9.02
N ILE A 18 0.40 -1.07 9.20
CA ILE A 18 0.64 0.23 9.80
C ILE A 18 0.21 0.08 11.26
N GLY A 19 1.17 0.08 12.18
CA GLY A 19 0.89 -0.01 13.62
C GLY A 19 0.19 1.25 14.17
N ASN A 20 0.33 1.52 15.47
CA ASN A 20 -0.33 2.66 16.14
C ASN A 20 0.00 4.06 15.58
N PHE A 21 1.08 4.18 14.81
CA PHE A 21 1.49 5.44 14.20
C PHE A 21 1.59 5.32 12.68
N VAL A 22 0.97 6.27 11.98
CA VAL A 22 1.07 6.40 10.52
C VAL A 22 2.43 7.03 10.15
N ARG A 23 3.52 6.29 10.38
CA ARG A 23 4.89 6.68 10.02
C ARG A 23 5.61 5.53 9.35
N CYS A 24 6.28 5.83 8.24
CA CYS A 24 7.09 4.84 7.54
C CYS A 24 8.31 4.51 8.41
N PRO A 25 8.58 3.22 8.70
CA PRO A 25 9.71 2.82 9.53
C PRO A 25 11.07 3.18 8.90
N TYR A 26 11.10 3.47 7.60
CA TYR A 26 12.34 3.71 6.86
C TYR A 26 12.65 5.17 6.58
N CYS A 27 11.64 6.02 6.43
CA CYS A 27 11.83 7.43 6.04
C CYS A 27 10.99 8.42 6.87
N ALA A 28 10.29 7.94 7.90
CA ALA A 28 9.40 8.71 8.77
C ALA A 28 8.23 9.43 8.06
N TRP A 29 8.06 9.21 6.76
CA TRP A 29 6.98 9.78 5.95
C TRP A 29 5.62 9.22 6.37
N ARG A 30 4.56 10.02 6.23
CA ARG A 30 3.23 9.71 6.81
C ARG A 30 2.14 9.40 5.76
N ILE A 31 2.50 9.42 4.49
CA ILE A 31 1.58 9.15 3.37
C ILE A 31 1.86 7.77 2.80
N PHE A 32 0.82 6.94 2.77
CA PHE A 32 0.83 5.59 2.23
C PHE A 32 -0.26 5.41 1.18
N TYR A 33 0.04 4.62 0.16
CA TYR A 33 -0.90 4.21 -0.87
C TYR A 33 -1.27 2.75 -0.66
N LYS A 34 -2.56 2.42 -0.81
CA LYS A 34 -3.01 1.03 -0.77
C LYS A 34 -2.55 0.33 -2.05
N ALA A 35 -1.87 -0.81 -1.91
CA ALA A 35 -1.50 -1.63 -3.06
C ALA A 35 -2.76 -2.15 -3.77
N PRO A 36 -2.70 -2.31 -5.11
CA PRO A 36 -3.80 -2.88 -5.86
C PRO A 36 -4.10 -4.29 -5.35
N LEU A 37 -5.38 -4.59 -5.18
CA LEU A 37 -5.82 -5.96 -4.89
C LEU A 37 -5.41 -6.86 -6.07
N PRO A 38 -4.95 -8.11 -5.84
CA PRO A 38 -4.60 -9.05 -6.90
C PRO A 38 -5.82 -9.50 -7.73
N VAL A 39 -7.01 -9.00 -7.42
CA VAL A 39 -8.22 -9.25 -8.20
C VAL A 39 -8.07 -8.53 -9.53
N ALA A 40 -7.74 -9.30 -10.58
CA ALA A 40 -7.73 -8.83 -11.96
C ALA A 40 -9.10 -8.24 -12.29
N ARG A 41 -9.17 -6.91 -12.39
CA ARG A 41 -10.35 -6.23 -12.91
C ARG A 41 -10.39 -6.51 -14.41
N LYS A 42 -11.30 -7.38 -14.86
CA LYS A 42 -11.59 -7.54 -16.29
C LYS A 42 -12.24 -6.25 -16.77
N VAL A 43 -11.46 -5.39 -17.40
CA VAL A 43 -11.97 -4.20 -18.08
C VAL A 43 -12.36 -4.64 -19.49
N LYS A 44 -13.66 -4.55 -19.83
CA LYS A 44 -14.12 -4.70 -21.22
C LYS A 44 -14.25 -3.30 -21.82
N THR A 45 -13.75 -3.13 -23.04
CA THR A 45 -13.98 -1.98 -23.90
C THR A 45 -14.95 -2.42 -24.99
N ASP A 46 -15.96 -1.58 -25.25
CA ASP A 46 -16.93 -1.69 -26.35
C ASP A 46 -16.28 -1.49 -27.73
#